data_AF-A0A645F3L8-F1
#
_entry.id   AF-A0A645F3L8-F1
#
_cell.length_a   1.000
_cell.length_b   1.000
_cell.length_c   1.000
_cell.angle_alpha   90.00
_cell.angle_beta   90.00
_cell.angle_gamma   90.00
#
_symmetry.space_group_name_H-M   'P 1'
#
loop_
_entity.id
_entity.type
_entity.pdbx_description
1 polymer ?
#
loop_
_entity_poly.entity_id
_entity_poly.type
_entity_poly.pdbx_seq_one_letter_code
_entity_poly.pdbx_strand_id
1 'polypeptide(L)' 'MMNAFNAAGIGVSAQSTCHSKTKKISHVYQAMHFDERRAAGAIRIGLDYLVTAADLERFMTELKRIMKNYG' A
#
# COMPACT_ATOMS: atom_id res chain seq x y z
N MET A 1 -2.09 6.97 -1.24
CA MET A 1 -2.35 5.93 -2.27
C MET A 1 -3.58 5.05 -1.99
N MET A 2 -3.94 4.76 -0.73
CA MET A 2 -5.08 3.87 -0.39
C MET A 2 -6.40 4.25 -1.09
N ASN A 3 -6.79 5.53 -1.09
CA ASN A 3 -7.99 5.99 -1.78
C ASN A 3 -7.94 5.78 -3.31
N ALA A 4 -6.76 5.87 -3.92
CA ALA A 4 -6.59 5.68 -5.35
C ALA A 4 -6.76 4.19 -5.75
N PHE A 5 -6.25 3.27 -4.93
CA PHE A 5 -6.50 1.83 -5.11
C PHE A 5 -7.98 1.48 -4.92
N ASN A 6 -8.64 2.06 -3.90
CA ASN A 6 -10.06 1.86 -3.68
C ASN A 6 -10.90 2.35 -4.87
N ALA A 7 -10.58 3.53 -5.43
CA ALA A 7 -11.22 4.04 -6.64
C ALA A 7 -10.97 3.17 -7.89
N ALA A 8 -9.84 2.46 -7.95
CA ALA A 8 -9.54 1.48 -8.99
C ALA A 8 -10.20 0.10 -8.74
N GLY A 9 -10.98 -0.05 -7.67
CA GLY A 9 -11.62 -1.30 -7.29
C GLY A 9 -10.64 -2.37 -6.83
N ILE A 10 -9.53 -1.96 -6.18
CA ILE A 10 -8.50 -2.86 -5.65
C ILE A 10 -8.41 -2.65 -4.13
N GLY A 11 -8.65 -3.72 -3.38
CA GLY A 11 -8.48 -3.73 -1.92
C GLY A 11 -7.00 -3.78 -1.54
N VAL A 12 -6.53 -2.78 -0.79
CA VAL A 12 -5.18 -2.78 -0.19
C VAL A 12 -5.28 -2.37 1.27
N SER A 13 -4.32 -2.81 2.07
CA SER A 13 -4.14 -2.34 3.44
C SER A 13 -2.98 -1.34 3.46
N ALA A 14 -3.19 -0.15 3.98
CA ALA A 14 -2.08 0.67 4.46
C ALA A 14 -1.89 0.37 5.95
N GLN A 15 -0.65 0.47 6.44
CA GLN A 15 -0.45 0.25 7.86
C GLN A 15 -1.20 1.30 8.70
N SER A 16 -1.67 0.87 9.86
CA SER A 16 -2.45 1.67 10.81
C SER A 16 -1.73 2.96 11.23
N THR A 17 -2.03 4.05 10.54
CA THR A 17 -2.10 5.38 11.16
C THR A 17 -3.56 5.73 11.48
N CYS A 18 -4.38 4.72 11.82
CA CYS A 18 -5.65 4.96 12.51
C CYS A 18 -5.45 5.46 13.95
N HIS A 19 -4.20 5.62 14.41
CA HIS A 19 -3.88 6.67 15.37
C HIS A 19 -3.74 8.00 14.63
N SER A 20 -4.89 8.60 14.28
CA SER A 20 -5.00 9.94 13.69
C SER A 20 -4.32 11.06 14.51
N LYS A 21 -3.76 10.74 15.70
CA LYS A 21 -3.11 11.67 16.62
C LYS A 21 -1.58 11.53 16.72
N THR A 22 -0.96 10.49 16.16
CA THR A 22 0.51 10.33 16.26
C THR A 22 1.10 9.86 14.94
N LYS A 23 2.09 10.62 14.41
CA LYS A 23 2.90 10.29 13.23
C LYS A 23 3.87 9.12 13.50
N LYS A 24 3.50 8.14 14.32
CA LYS A 24 4.40 7.03 14.63
C LYS A 24 4.41 6.03 13.48
N ILE A 25 5.61 5.79 12.97
CA ILE A 25 5.89 4.76 11.98
C ILE A 25 5.65 3.39 12.59
N SER A 26 5.36 2.43 11.72
CA SER A 26 5.37 1.01 12.07
C SER A 26 6.57 0.62 12.90
N HIS A 27 6.35 -0.03 14.03
CA HIS A 27 7.43 -0.70 14.75
C HIS A 27 8.12 -1.77 13.87
N VAL A 28 7.39 -2.42 12.95
CA VAL A 28 7.98 -3.39 12.01
C VAL A 28 8.90 -2.67 11.01
N TYR A 29 8.47 -1.57 10.40
CA TYR A 29 9.34 -0.83 9.48
C TYR A 29 10.54 -0.18 10.18
N GLN A 30 10.38 0.23 11.44
CA GLN A 30 11.50 0.68 12.28
C GLN A 30 12.51 -0.43 12.54
N ALA A 31 12.03 -1.64 12.91
CA ALA A 31 12.88 -2.81 13.10
C ALA A 31 13.59 -3.26 11.80
N MET A 32 12.98 -2.99 10.64
CA MET A 32 13.59 -3.20 9.32
C MET A 32 14.51 -2.05 8.88
N HIS A 33 14.72 -1.03 9.71
CA HIS A 33 15.54 0.14 9.42
C HIS A 33 15.10 0.92 8.16
N PHE A 34 13.81 0.92 7.84
CA PHE A 34 13.28 1.80 6.80
C PHE A 34 13.15 3.24 7.32
N ASP A 35 13.46 4.20 6.45
CA ASP A 35 13.25 5.61 6.75
C ASP A 35 11.75 5.97 6.81
N GLU A 36 11.44 7.07 7.49
CA GLU A 36 10.07 7.52 7.72
C GLU A 36 9.29 7.73 6.42
N ARG A 37 9.95 8.24 5.38
CA ARG A 37 9.31 8.58 4.10
C ARG A 37 8.89 7.30 3.38
N ARG A 38 9.77 6.30 3.31
CA ARG A 38 9.43 4.98 2.73
C ARG A 38 8.32 4.29 3.53
N ALA A 39 8.42 4.34 4.85
CA ALA A 39 7.44 3.69 5.72
C ALA A 39 6.04 4.34 5.66
N ALA A 40 5.98 5.67 5.49
CA ALA A 40 4.72 6.42 5.36
C ALA A 40 3.98 6.13 4.04
N GLY A 41 4.71 5.81 2.97
CA GLY A 41 4.14 5.47 1.66
C GLY A 41 3.79 3.98 1.48
N ALA A 42 4.13 3.14 2.45
CA ALA A 42 4.03 1.69 2.30
C ALA A 42 2.58 1.19 2.26
N ILE A 43 2.31 0.29 1.32
CA ILE A 43 1.08 -0.48 1.22
C ILE A 43 1.39 -1.96 1.45
N ARG A 44 0.40 -2.69 1.96
CA ARG A 44 0.42 -4.14 2.13
C ARG A 44 -0.68 -4.74 1.26
N ILE A 45 -0.29 -5.68 0.42
CA ILE A 45 -1.18 -6.53 -0.35
C ILE A 45 -1.12 -7.95 0.21
N GLY A 46 -2.28 -8.57 0.35
CA GLY A 46 -2.40 -9.99 0.69
C GLY A 46 -2.92 -10.72 -0.54
N LEU A 47 -2.35 -11.88 -0.83
CA LEU A 47 -2.79 -12.74 -1.92
C LEU A 47 -3.40 -14.00 -1.30
N ASP A 48 -4.48 -14.48 -1.88
CA ASP A 48 -5.10 -15.77 -1.54
C ASP A 48 -5.12 -16.69 -2.78
N TYR A 49 -5.58 -17.93 -2.61
CA TYR A 49 -5.55 -18.95 -3.66
C TYR A 49 -6.52 -18.69 -4.82
N LEU A 50 -7.46 -17.76 -4.68
CA LEU A 50 -8.38 -17.30 -5.71
C LEU A 50 -7.78 -16.19 -6.58
N VAL A 51 -6.68 -15.56 -6.14
CA VAL A 51 -6.01 -14.52 -6.93
C VAL A 51 -5.42 -15.14 -8.19
N THR A 52 -5.78 -14.58 -9.33
CA THR A 52 -5.32 -15.04 -10.64
C THR A 52 -4.12 -14.24 -11.14
N ALA A 53 -3.43 -14.76 -12.16
CA ALA A 53 -2.40 -14.00 -12.87
C ALA A 53 -2.96 -12.70 -13.48
N ALA A 54 -4.20 -12.73 -13.98
CA ALA A 54 -4.86 -11.54 -14.52
C ALA A 54 -5.11 -10.46 -13.47
N ASP A 55 -5.44 -10.85 -12.23
CA ASP A 55 -5.57 -9.91 -11.10
C ASP A 55 -4.24 -9.22 -10.79
N LEU A 56 -3.13 -9.97 -10.83
CA LEU A 56 -1.79 -9.43 -10.63
C LEU A 56 -1.37 -8.48 -11.76
N GLU A 57 -1.68 -8.82 -13.02
CA GLU A 57 -1.42 -7.94 -14.17
C GLU A 57 -2.22 -6.63 -14.08
N ARG A 58 -3.50 -6.73 -13.71
CA ARG A 58 -4.35 -5.55 -13.44
C ARG A 58 -3.79 -4.72 -12.29
N PHE A 59 -3.40 -5.36 -11.18
CA PHE A 59 -2.78 -4.69 -10.05
C PHE A 59 -1.52 -3.93 -10.44
N MET A 60 -0.61 -4.55 -11.20
CA MET A 60 0.63 -3.93 -11.65
C MET A 60 0.39 -2.74 -12.60
N THR A 61 -0.62 -2.84 -13.46
CA THR A 61 -1.03 -1.76 -14.35
C THR A 61 -1.54 -0.55 -13.55
N GLU A 62 -2.46 -0.79 -12.60
CA GLU A 62 -3.01 0.26 -11.75
C GLU A 62 -1.97 0.85 -10.79
N LEU A 63 -1.09 0.02 -10.22
CA LEU A 63 0.02 0.47 -9.37
C LEU A 63 0.90 1.48 -10.10
N LYS A 64 1.34 1.17 -11.33
CA LYS A 64 2.16 2.10 -12.14
C LYS A 64 1.42 3.41 -12.42
N ARG A 65 0.13 3.33 -12.75
CA ARG A 65 -0.72 4.51 -12.99
C ARG A 65 -0.84 5.37 -11.74
N ILE A 66 -1.11 4.77 -10.59
CA ILE A 66 -1.23 5.46 -9.30
C ILE A 66 0.10 6.07 -8.89
N MET A 67 1.22 5.35 -9.02
CA MET A 67 2.55 5.88 -8.72
C MET A 67 2.92 7.07 -9.61
N LYS A 68 2.53 7.07 -10.89
CA LYS A 68 2.78 8.24 -11.76
C LYS A 68 2.04 9.50 -11.28
N ASN A 69 0.89 9.34 -10.63
CA ASN A 69 0.02 10.45 -10.23
C ASN A 69 0.23 10.88 -8.76
N TYR A 70 0.77 10.00 -7.91
CA TYR A 70 0.84 10.19 -6.45
C TYR A 70 2.17 9.77 -5.81
N GLY A 71 3.09 9.19 -6.58
CA GLY A 71 4.39 8.68 -6.13
C GLY A 71 5.47 9.74 -6.08
#